data_AF-A0A679FLN7-F1
#
_entry.id   AF-A0A679FLN7-F1
#
_cell.length_a   1.000
_cell.length_b   1.000
_cell.length_c   1.000
_cell.angle_alpha   90.00
_cell.angle_beta   90.00
_cell.angle_gamma   90.00
#
_symmetry.space_group_name_H-M   'P 1'
#
loop_
_entity.id
_entity.type
_entity.pdbx_description
1 polymer ?
#
loop_
_entity_poly.entity_id
_entity_poly.type
_entity_poly.pdbx_seq_one_letter_code
_entity_poly.pdbx_strand_id
1 'polypeptide(L)' 'MENTRFIGLDIHKERISVAVAESGRPGAVEYHGEIGNDPGAISKLCERLGRPGKTLAFCY' A
#
# COMPACT_ATOMS: atom_id res chain seq x y z
N MET A 1 -0.43 0.42 20.31
CA MET A 1 0.27 1.20 19.27
C MET A 1 -0.23 0.67 17.95
N GLU A 2 -1.03 1.45 17.23
CA GLU A 2 -1.50 1.04 15.92
C GLU A 2 -0.32 1.16 14.95
N ASN A 3 0.18 0.03 14.46
CA ASN A 3 1.35 -0.05 13.58
C ASN A 3 0.96 -0.67 12.23
N THR A 4 -0.24 -0.35 11.76
CA THR A 4 -0.82 -0.89 10.54
C THR A 4 -0.81 0.18 9.46
N ARG A 5 -0.37 -0.18 8.26
CA ARG A 5 -0.54 0.62 7.05
C ARG A 5 -1.66 0.02 6.22
N PHE A 6 -2.68 0.80 5.94
CA PHE A 6 -3.76 0.43 5.03
C PHE A 6 -3.36 0.82 3.62
N ILE A 7 -3.38 -0.16 2.71
CA ILE A 7 -2.96 0.00 1.33
C ILE A 7 -4.22 -0.08 0.46
N GLY A 8 -4.64 1.04 -0.12
CA GLY A 8 -5.70 1.07 -1.12
C GLY A 8 -5.12 0.79 -2.50
N LEU A 9 -5.71 -0.16 -3.22
CA LEU A 9 -5.34 -0.52 -4.59
C LEU A 9 -6.51 -0.25 -5.54
N ASP A 10 -6.29 0.56 -6.56
CA ASP A 10 -7.22 0.69 -7.68
C ASP A 10 -6.60 0.02 -8.91
N ILE A 11 -7.22 -1.08 -9.36
CA ILE A 11 -6.65 -2.02 -10.33
C ILE A 11 -7.16 -1.71 -11.74
N HIS A 12 -6.23 -1.40 -12.64
CA HIS A 12 -6.45 -1.37 -14.08
C HIS A 12 -5.72 -2.54 -14.77
N LYS A 13 -6.01 -2.76 -16.06
CA LYS A 13 -5.49 -3.90 -16.82
C LYS A 13 -3.96 -3.99 -16.79
N GLU A 14 -3.27 -2.87 -16.88
CA GLU A 14 -1.80 -2.82 -16.97
C GLU A 14 -1.12 -2.23 -15.72
N ARG A 15 -1.87 -1.46 -14.93
CA ARG A 15 -1.34 -0.59 -13.86
C ARG A 15 -2.23 -0.67 -12.62
N ILE A 16 -1.64 -0.48 -11.46
CA ILE A 16 -2.35 -0.40 -10.18
C ILE A 16 -1.96 0.89 -9.48
N SER A 17 -2.94 1.73 -9.19
CA SER A 17 -2.77 2.95 -8.39
C SER A 17 -2.73 2.60 -6.91
N VAL A 18 -1.78 3.17 -6.17
CA VAL A 18 -1.54 2.83 -4.76
C VAL A 18 -1.72 4.05 -3.87
N ALA A 19 -2.58 3.92 -2.86
CA ALA A 19 -2.69 4.87 -1.76
C ALA A 19 -2.34 4.18 -0.44
N VAL A 20 -1.73 4.91 0.50
CA VAL A 20 -1.34 4.39 1.80
C VAL A 20 -1.88 5.29 2.91
N ALA A 21 -2.49 4.70 3.92
CA ALA A 21 -2.88 5.38 5.14
C ALA A 21 -2.20 4.73 6.34
N GLU A 22 -1.63 5.54 7.23
CA GLU A 22 -1.14 5.07 8.52
C GLU A 22 -2.32 4.95 9.51
N SER A 23 -2.28 3.95 10.37
CA SER A 23 -3.23 3.82 11.47
C SER A 23 -3.10 4.97 12.48
N GLY A 24 -4.24 5.44 12.99
CA GLY A 24 -4.36 6.63 13.83
C GLY A 24 -5.34 7.65 13.22
N ARG A 25 -5.95 8.52 14.04
CA ARG A 25 -6.88 9.56 13.59
C ARG A 25 -6.20 10.94 13.65
N PRO A 26 -6.32 11.80 12.62
CA PRO A 26 -6.87 11.55 11.28
C PRO A 26 -5.73 11.06 10.38
N GLY A 27 -5.66 9.75 10.13
CA GLY A 27 -4.60 9.15 9.31
C GLY A 27 -4.57 9.79 7.94
N ALA A 28 -3.50 10.52 7.64
CA ALA A 28 -3.31 11.08 6.31
C ALA A 28 -3.20 9.94 5.31
N VAL A 29 -4.01 10.02 4.26
CA VAL A 29 -3.90 9.13 3.10
C VAL A 29 -2.97 9.80 2.10
N GLU A 30 -1.89 9.11 1.73
CA GLU A 30 -0.93 9.57 0.75
C GLU A 30 -1.05 8.74 -0.54
N TYR A 31 -1.00 9.41 -1.69
CA TYR A 31 -0.91 8.73 -2.98
C TYR A 31 0.55 8.39 -3.28
N HIS A 32 0.84 7.09 -3.47
CA HIS A 32 2.18 6.55 -3.67
C HIS A 32 2.53 6.25 -5.14
N GLY A 33 1.68 6.70 -6.07
CA GLY A 33 1.83 6.49 -7.49
C GLY A 33 1.28 5.15 -7.97
N GLU A 34 1.72 4.74 -9.15
CA GLU A 34 1.28 3.51 -9.80
C GLU A 34 2.41 2.48 -9.91
N ILE A 35 2.02 1.21 -9.89
CA ILE A 35 2.89 0.07 -10.18
C ILE A 35 2.34 -0.74 -11.36
N GLY A 36 3.14 -1.65 -11.92
CA GLY A 36 2.65 -2.62 -12.91
C GLY A 36 1.65 -3.59 -12.29
N ASN A 37 0.66 -4.04 -13.07
CA ASN A 37 -0.23 -5.12 -12.68
C ASN A 37 0.43 -6.49 -12.89
N ASP A 38 1.51 -6.74 -12.15
CA ASP A 38 2.24 -8.00 -12.16
C ASP A 38 2.73 -8.39 -10.75
N PRO A 39 2.92 -9.69 -10.48
CA PRO A 39 3.33 -10.16 -9.15
C PRO A 39 4.66 -9.55 -8.67
N GLY A 40 5.60 -9.30 -9.57
CA GLY A 40 6.91 -8.74 -9.21
C GLY A 40 6.81 -7.29 -8.73
N ALA A 41 5.93 -6.50 -9.34
CA ALA A 41 5.62 -5.15 -8.91
C ALA A 41 4.95 -5.12 -7.52
N ILE A 42 4.05 -6.06 -7.22
CA ILE A 42 3.44 -6.21 -5.90
C ILE A 42 4.48 -6.61 -4.85
N SER A 43 5.36 -7.57 -5.14
CA SER A 43 6.46 -7.95 -4.23
C SER A 43 7.35 -6.76 -3.88
N LYS A 44 7.75 -5.96 -4.88
CA LYS A 44 8.52 -4.73 -4.66
C LYS A 44 7.76 -3.69 -3.85
N LEU A 45 6.44 -3.57 -4.05
CA LEU A 45 5.61 -2.69 -3.24
C LEU A 45 5.60 -3.13 -1.77
N CYS A 46 5.43 -4.43 -1.50
CA CYS A 46 5.48 -5.00 -0.16
C CYS A 46 6.84 -4.78 0.51
N GLU A 47 7.94 -4.96 -0.21
CA GLU A 47 9.29 -4.68 0.31
C GLU A 47 9.50 -3.20 0.62
N ARG A 48 8.98 -2.31 -0.24
CA ARG A 48 9.10 -0.86 -0.08
C ARG A 48 8.29 -0.33 1.10
N LEU A 49 7.06 -0.84 1.28
CA LEU A 49 6.14 -0.38 2.32
C LEU A 49 6.28 -1.15 3.63
N GLY A 50 6.75 -2.40 3.56
CA GLY A 50 7.04 -3.23 4.70
C GLY A 50 8.21 -2.67 5.49
N ARG A 51 8.00 -2.45 6.79
CA ARG A 51 9.08 -2.14 7.74
C ARG A 51 8.98 -3.11 8.91
N PRO A 52 10.11 -3.46 9.56
CA PRO A 52 10.07 -4.32 10.74
C PRO A 52 9.05 -3.80 11.77
N GLY A 53 8.15 -4.68 12.19
CA GLY A 53 7.08 -4.37 13.15
C GLY A 53 5.85 -3.67 12.59
N LYS A 54 5.78 -3.33 11.29
CA LYS A 54 4.57 -2.77 10.66
C LYS A 54 3.79 -3.83 9.89
N THR A 55 2.48 -3.89 10.11
CA THR A 55 1.56 -4.74 9.35
C THR A 55 1.05 -3.99 8.13
N LEU A 56 1.08 -4.62 6.96
CA LEU A 56 0.42 -4.10 5.76
C LEU A 56 -0.96 -4.74 5.63
N ALA A 57 -2.01 -3.92 5.62
CA ALA A 57 -3.38 -4.36 5.37
C ALA A 57 -3.79 -3.87 3.98
N PHE A 58 -3.98 -4.81 3.05
CA PHE A 58 -4.42 -4.47 1.69
C PHE A 58 -5.94 -4.42 1.64
N CYS A 59 -6.46 -3.29 1.19
CA CYS A 59 -7.87 -3.06 0.91
C CYS A 59 -8.05 -3.00 -0.60
N TYR A 60 -8.88 -3.89 -1.14
CA TYR A 60 -9.22 -3.99 -2.55
C TYR A 60 -10.73 -3.95 -2.71
#